data_AF-A0A2R3QGF7-F1
#
_entry.id   AF-A0A2R3QGF7-F1
#
_cell.length_a   1.000
_cell.length_b   1.000
_cell.length_c   1.000
_cell.angle_alpha   90.00
_cell.angle_beta   90.00
_cell.angle_gamma   90.00
#
_symmetry.space_group_name_H-M   'P 1'
#
loop_
_entity.id
_entity.type
_entity.pdbx_description
1 polymer ?
#
loop_
_entity_poly.entity_id
_entity_poly.type
_entity_poly.pdbx_seq_one_letter_code
_entity_poly.pdbx_strand_id
1 'polypeptide(L)'
;MTSRLVHALRLALLPLALLLAACAARPPQPDWQINAHDAAERATRAWLAGDSRVADQEWRRARAEVARTGSPALLARLELMRCAAQVASLEPGACPAFEALRGAAEPAERSYADYLAGRTAQVDVALLPPAQRAALANPAAIGAIEDPLARLVAAGAALQGNRAAPETLVVATDTASSQGWSRPLLAWLLLRAERAREVGDEALAQALLRRAALVQSRGKPAQTAPRAPG
;
A
#
# COMPACT_ATOMS: atom_id res chain seq x y z
N MET A 1 58.69 16.91 25.67
CA MET A 1 57.85 16.77 24.45
C MET A 1 56.56 15.96 24.68
N THR A 2 56.32 15.39 25.86
CA THR A 2 55.12 14.58 26.19
C THR A 2 53.88 15.41 26.54
N SER A 3 54.04 16.59 27.16
CA SER A 3 52.92 17.43 27.60
C SER A 3 52.12 18.07 26.45
N ARG A 4 52.77 18.45 25.35
CA ARG A 4 52.09 19.10 24.20
C ARG A 4 51.21 18.15 23.39
N LEU A 5 51.59 16.87 23.30
CA LEU A 5 50.81 15.83 22.63
C LEU A 5 49.53 15.47 23.39
N VAL A 6 49.55 15.46 24.73
CA VAL A 6 48.36 15.20 25.56
C VAL A 6 47.35 16.35 25.49
N HIS A 7 47.81 17.59 25.37
CA HIS A 7 46.93 18.76 25.21
C HIS A 7 46.30 18.81 23.82
N ALA A 8 47.05 18.49 22.76
CA ALA A 8 46.51 18.40 21.40
C ALA A 8 45.45 17.29 21.26
N LEU A 9 45.66 16.13 21.90
CA LEU A 9 44.69 15.04 21.90
C LEU A 9 43.41 15.40 22.68
N ARG A 10 43.52 16.10 23.83
CA ARG A 10 42.38 16.58 24.62
C ARG A 10 41.58 17.69 23.92
N LEU A 11 42.25 18.58 23.18
CA LEU A 11 41.62 19.67 22.41
C LEU A 11 40.87 19.17 21.16
N ALA A 12 41.28 18.04 20.58
CA ALA A 12 40.60 17.42 19.44
C ALA A 12 39.38 16.55 19.84
N LEU A 13 39.36 16.00 21.06
CA LEU A 13 38.27 15.15 21.57
C LEU A 13 37.02 15.95 22.00
N LEU A 14 37.17 17.20 22.44
CA LEU A 14 36.05 18.06 22.84
C LEU A 14 35.09 18.43 21.69
N PRO A 15 35.54 18.91 20.51
CA PRO A 15 34.63 19.28 19.43
C PRO A 15 33.94 18.06 18.80
N LEU A 16 34.58 16.89 18.82
CA LEU A 16 33.99 15.63 18.32
C LEU A 16 32.83 15.14 19.20
N ALA A 17 32.93 15.29 20.52
CA ALA A 17 31.85 14.95 21.46
C ALA A 17 30.63 15.89 21.34
N LEU A 18 30.86 17.18 21.03
CA LEU A 18 29.80 18.17 20.81
C LEU A 18 29.04 17.96 19.49
N LEU A 19 29.70 17.47 18.44
CA LEU A 19 29.04 17.13 17.16
C LEU A 19 28.18 15.87 17.26
N LEU A 20 28.52 14.92 18.13
CA LEU A 20 27.71 13.72 18.40
C LEU A 20 26.44 14.01 19.21
N ALA A 21 26.47 15.01 20.11
CA ALA A 21 25.30 15.40 20.91
C ALA A 21 24.22 16.15 20.09
N ALA A 22 24.59 16.77 18.97
CA ALA A 22 23.67 17.56 18.14
C ALA A 22 22.72 16.72 17.26
N CYS A 23 23.04 15.45 16.98
CA CYS A 23 22.13 14.55 16.25
C CYS A 23 21.10 13.87 17.17
N ALA A 24 21.26 13.96 18.50
CA ALA A 24 20.41 13.24 19.46
C ALA A 24 19.24 14.09 20.04
N ALA A 25 19.23 15.39 19.81
CA ALA A 25 18.22 16.30 20.35
C ALA A 25 17.11 16.63 19.33
N ARG A 26 16.44 15.60 18.82
CA ARG A 26 15.16 15.81 18.10
C ARG A 26 14.03 15.66 19.12
N PRO A 27 13.12 16.65 19.25
CA PRO A 27 12.01 16.52 20.19
C PRO A 27 11.22 15.25 19.88
N PRO A 28 10.72 14.53 20.91
CA PRO A 28 9.95 13.32 20.69
C PRO A 28 8.75 13.64 19.80
N GLN A 29 8.42 12.74 18.86
CA GLN A 29 7.23 12.92 18.04
C GLN A 29 5.99 12.94 18.96
N PRO A 30 5.02 13.84 18.70
CA PRO A 30 3.77 13.83 19.44
C PRO A 30 3.04 12.49 19.31
N ASP A 31 2.43 12.01 20.40
CA ASP A 31 1.75 10.70 20.46
C ASP A 31 0.72 10.48 19.36
N TRP A 32 0.02 11.55 18.92
CA TRP A 32 -0.97 11.44 17.85
C TRP A 32 -0.36 10.94 16.54
N GLN A 33 0.90 11.30 16.23
CA GLN A 33 1.57 10.86 15.00
C GLN A 33 1.81 9.36 15.02
N ILE A 34 2.36 8.87 16.12
CA ILE A 34 2.67 7.45 16.32
C ILE A 34 1.36 6.63 16.32
N ASN A 35 0.37 7.06 17.11
CA ASN A 35 -0.92 6.37 17.20
C ASN A 35 -1.67 6.33 15.87
N ALA A 36 -1.65 7.43 15.11
CA ALA A 36 -2.27 7.49 13.78
C ALA A 36 -1.58 6.56 12.79
N HIS A 37 -0.24 6.58 12.76
CA HIS A 37 0.56 5.73 11.88
C HIS A 37 0.33 4.25 12.17
N ASP A 38 0.45 3.84 13.44
CA ASP A 38 0.29 2.45 13.84
C ASP A 38 -1.13 1.92 13.58
N ALA A 39 -2.13 2.77 13.79
CA ALA A 39 -3.51 2.44 13.44
C ALA A 39 -3.70 2.31 11.92
N ALA A 40 -3.15 3.23 11.12
CA ALA A 40 -3.21 3.14 9.66
C ALA A 40 -2.52 1.87 9.12
N GLU A 41 -1.38 1.48 9.69
CA GLU A 41 -0.70 0.24 9.34
C GLU A 41 -1.52 -1.00 9.69
N ARG A 42 -2.05 -1.08 10.92
CA ARG A 42 -2.93 -2.19 11.32
C ARG A 42 -4.17 -2.26 10.45
N ALA A 43 -4.74 -1.11 10.09
CA ALA A 43 -5.88 -1.02 9.19
C ALA A 43 -5.54 -1.56 7.80
N THR A 44 -4.38 -1.18 7.26
CA THR A 44 -3.87 -1.63 5.96
C THR A 44 -3.64 -3.14 5.96
N ARG A 45 -2.93 -3.67 6.98
CA ARG A 45 -2.69 -5.11 7.11
C ARG A 45 -4.00 -5.90 7.21
N ALA A 46 -4.92 -5.46 8.06
CA ALA A 46 -6.23 -6.10 8.21
C ALA A 46 -7.04 -6.06 6.91
N TRP A 47 -7.01 -4.93 6.19
CA TRP A 47 -7.68 -4.80 4.90
C TRP A 47 -7.17 -5.82 3.87
N LEU A 48 -5.84 -5.88 3.70
CA LEU A 48 -5.18 -6.79 2.77
C LEU A 48 -5.38 -8.27 3.16
N ALA A 49 -5.46 -8.55 4.47
CA ALA A 49 -5.79 -9.88 4.99
C ALA A 49 -7.27 -10.26 4.85
N GLY A 50 -8.14 -9.33 4.42
CA GLY A 50 -9.58 -9.57 4.25
C GLY A 50 -10.44 -9.33 5.49
N ASP A 51 -9.87 -8.80 6.58
CA ASP A 51 -10.54 -8.54 7.85
C ASP A 51 -11.14 -7.13 7.92
N SER A 52 -12.18 -6.85 7.10
CA SER A 52 -12.79 -5.52 6.99
C SER A 52 -13.19 -4.89 8.31
N ARG A 53 -13.75 -5.67 9.24
CA ARG A 53 -14.19 -5.15 10.55
C ARG A 53 -13.03 -4.56 11.35
N VAL A 54 -11.88 -5.24 11.35
CA VAL A 54 -10.66 -4.76 12.03
C VAL A 54 -10.09 -3.57 11.26
N ALA A 55 -10.04 -3.64 9.93
CA ALA A 55 -9.59 -2.53 9.10
C ALA A 55 -10.38 -1.24 9.37
N ASP A 56 -11.72 -1.31 9.37
CA ASP A 56 -12.57 -0.15 9.61
C ASP A 56 -12.43 0.41 11.02
N GLN A 57 -12.22 -0.45 12.02
CA GLN A 57 -11.95 0.00 13.39
C GLN A 57 -10.65 0.79 13.46
N GLU A 58 -9.57 0.26 12.88
CA GLU A 58 -8.27 0.90 12.92
C GLU A 58 -8.22 2.16 12.04
N TRP A 59 -8.92 2.20 10.90
CA TRP A 59 -9.09 3.44 10.13
C TRP A 59 -9.82 4.52 10.94
N ARG A 60 -10.90 4.17 11.66
CA ARG A 60 -11.58 5.14 12.55
C ARG A 60 -10.64 5.66 13.63
N ARG A 61 -9.81 4.79 14.22
CA ARG A 61 -8.80 5.19 15.21
C ARG A 61 -7.76 6.14 14.62
N ALA A 62 -7.20 5.82 13.46
CA ALA A 62 -6.23 6.67 12.77
C ALA A 62 -6.83 8.05 12.46
N ARG A 63 -8.08 8.10 11.98
CA ARG A 63 -8.79 9.36 11.72
C ARG A 63 -8.99 10.17 12.99
N ALA A 64 -9.36 9.53 14.10
CA ALA A 64 -9.56 10.21 15.38
C ALA A 64 -8.27 10.86 15.90
N GLU A 65 -7.11 10.19 15.78
CA GLU A 65 -5.82 10.76 16.16
C GLU A 65 -5.43 11.96 15.27
N VAL A 66 -5.58 11.84 13.96
CA VAL A 66 -5.32 12.96 13.03
C VAL A 66 -6.27 14.12 13.29
N ALA A 67 -7.55 13.86 13.60
CA ALA A 67 -8.55 14.89 13.86
C ALA A 67 -8.19 15.78 15.06
N ARG A 68 -7.41 15.28 16.03
CA ARG A 68 -6.92 16.09 17.17
C ARG A 68 -6.02 17.26 16.75
N THR A 69 -5.47 17.21 15.54
CA THR A 69 -4.66 18.29 14.97
C THR A 69 -5.51 19.39 14.31
N GLY A 70 -6.79 19.11 14.04
CA GLY A 70 -7.66 20.00 13.25
C GLY A 70 -7.20 20.19 11.80
N SER A 71 -6.24 19.41 11.28
CA SER A 71 -5.68 19.58 9.94
C SER A 71 -6.41 18.74 8.88
N PRO A 72 -7.15 19.36 7.94
CA PRO A 72 -7.76 18.63 6.84
C PRO A 72 -6.72 18.05 5.87
N ALA A 73 -5.57 18.72 5.72
CA ALA A 73 -4.47 18.25 4.87
C ALA A 73 -3.89 16.92 5.37
N LEU A 74 -3.66 16.78 6.68
CA LEU A 74 -3.20 15.53 7.28
C LEU A 74 -4.26 14.43 7.16
N LEU A 75 -5.54 14.76 7.34
CA LEU A 75 -6.62 13.80 7.16
C LEU A 75 -6.73 13.33 5.70
N ALA A 76 -6.52 14.22 4.74
CA ALA A 76 -6.50 13.88 3.31
C ALA A 76 -5.39 12.85 3.00
N ARG A 77 -4.17 13.07 3.53
CA ARG A 77 -3.06 12.10 3.39
C ARG A 77 -3.41 10.73 3.97
N LEU A 78 -4.06 10.69 5.14
CA LEU A 78 -4.51 9.43 5.74
C LEU A 78 -5.55 8.71 4.85
N GLU A 79 -6.53 9.43 4.31
CA GLU A 79 -7.52 8.82 3.41
C GLU A 79 -6.90 8.30 2.12
N LEU A 80 -5.81 8.90 1.63
CA LEU A 80 -5.06 8.36 0.49
C LEU A 80 -4.35 7.04 0.81
N MET A 81 -3.87 6.83 2.04
CA MET A 81 -3.32 5.54 2.44
C MET A 81 -4.40 4.43 2.35
N ARG A 82 -5.61 4.75 2.82
CA ARG A 82 -6.76 3.85 2.70
C ARG A 82 -7.13 3.59 1.23
N CYS A 83 -7.20 4.64 0.43
CA CYS A 83 -7.47 4.58 -1.01
C CYS A 83 -6.45 3.69 -1.74
N ALA A 84 -5.15 3.82 -1.42
CA ALA A 84 -4.10 2.99 -2.01
C ALA A 84 -4.29 1.50 -1.66
N ALA A 85 -4.64 1.15 -0.42
CA ALA A 85 -4.92 -0.23 -0.03
C ALA A 85 -6.13 -0.82 -0.78
N GLN A 86 -7.14 -0.01 -1.06
CA GLN A 86 -8.31 -0.39 -1.87
C GLN A 86 -7.94 -0.60 -3.34
N VAL A 87 -7.14 0.29 -3.93
CA VAL A 87 -6.62 0.16 -5.30
C VAL A 87 -5.75 -1.11 -5.46
N ALA A 88 -4.87 -1.39 -4.48
CA ALA A 88 -4.09 -2.62 -4.46
C ALA A 88 -4.95 -3.90 -4.46
N SER A 89 -6.18 -3.78 -3.96
CA SER A 89 -7.17 -4.86 -3.83
C SER A 89 -8.18 -4.92 -4.97
N LEU A 90 -8.01 -4.10 -6.02
CA LEU A 90 -8.98 -3.96 -7.10
C LEU A 90 -10.42 -3.65 -6.62
N GLU A 91 -10.51 -2.90 -5.53
CA GLU A 91 -11.76 -2.25 -5.11
C GLU A 91 -11.63 -0.72 -5.27
N PRO A 92 -11.29 -0.23 -6.48
CA PRO A 92 -11.14 1.20 -6.69
C PRO A 92 -12.52 1.87 -6.61
N GLY A 93 -12.56 2.99 -5.89
CA GLY A 93 -13.66 3.94 -5.94
C GLY A 93 -13.11 5.34 -6.19
N ALA A 94 -13.99 6.34 -6.23
CA ALA A 94 -13.57 7.74 -6.28
C ALA A 94 -12.82 8.20 -5.01
N CYS A 95 -12.55 7.31 -4.04
CA CYS A 95 -11.99 7.64 -2.72
C CYS A 95 -12.73 8.82 -2.08
N PRO A 96 -14.07 8.70 -1.87
CA PRO A 96 -14.94 9.84 -1.58
C PRO A 96 -14.55 10.61 -0.30
N ALA A 97 -13.97 9.92 0.69
CA ALA A 97 -13.47 10.56 1.90
C ALA A 97 -12.29 11.52 1.60
N PHE A 98 -11.40 11.16 0.67
CA PHE A 98 -10.35 12.05 0.19
C PHE A 98 -10.92 13.17 -0.69
N GLU A 99 -11.89 12.87 -1.57
CA GLU A 99 -12.48 13.87 -2.46
C GLU A 99 -13.11 15.04 -1.69
N ALA A 100 -13.79 14.74 -0.58
CA ALA A 100 -14.31 15.77 0.33
C ALA A 100 -13.22 16.67 0.95
N LEU A 101 -11.97 16.20 0.99
CA LEU A 101 -10.81 16.90 1.55
C LEU A 101 -9.85 17.45 0.48
N ARG A 102 -10.09 17.17 -0.81
CA ARG A 102 -9.17 17.47 -1.92
C ARG A 102 -8.74 18.94 -1.98
N GLY A 103 -9.65 19.86 -1.66
CA GLY A 103 -9.36 21.31 -1.65
C GLY A 103 -8.33 21.72 -0.61
N ALA A 104 -8.17 20.96 0.47
CA ALA A 104 -7.20 21.20 1.53
C ALA A 104 -5.97 20.27 1.44
N ALA A 105 -5.96 19.33 0.50
CA ALA A 105 -4.81 18.46 0.27
C ALA A 105 -3.65 19.23 -0.36
N GLU A 106 -2.41 18.84 -0.07
CA GLU A 106 -1.23 19.40 -0.72
C GLU A 106 -1.11 18.93 -2.19
N PRO A 107 -0.29 19.59 -3.04
CA PRO A 107 -0.17 19.24 -4.47
C PRO A 107 0.21 17.77 -4.72
N ALA A 108 1.09 17.20 -3.89
CA ALA A 108 1.54 15.82 -4.05
C ALA A 108 0.40 14.82 -3.80
N GLU A 109 -0.44 15.07 -2.79
CA GLU A 109 -1.61 14.27 -2.44
C GLU A 109 -2.66 14.31 -3.55
N ARG A 110 -2.91 15.48 -4.16
CA ARG A 110 -3.81 15.59 -5.32
C ARG A 110 -3.29 14.78 -6.51
N SER A 111 -2.02 14.94 -6.85
CA SER A 111 -1.37 14.18 -7.94
C SER A 111 -1.41 12.67 -7.68
N TYR A 112 -1.16 12.26 -6.43
CA TYR A 112 -1.24 10.85 -6.05
C TYR A 112 -2.67 10.31 -6.13
N ALA A 113 -3.68 11.09 -5.76
CA ALA A 113 -5.09 10.69 -5.91
C ALA A 113 -5.49 10.52 -7.38
N ASP A 114 -5.04 11.42 -8.26
CA ASP A 114 -5.27 11.30 -9.70
C ASP A 114 -4.57 10.07 -10.28
N TYR A 115 -3.36 9.78 -9.80
CA TYR A 115 -2.63 8.56 -10.15
C TYR A 115 -3.38 7.29 -9.74
N LEU A 116 -3.84 7.21 -8.48
CA LEU A 116 -4.62 6.08 -7.96
C LEU A 116 -5.93 5.87 -8.75
N ALA A 117 -6.54 6.95 -9.22
CA ALA A 117 -7.75 6.91 -10.01
C ALA A 117 -7.53 6.67 -11.51
N GLY A 118 -6.29 6.47 -11.97
CA GLY A 118 -5.96 6.28 -13.39
C GLY A 118 -6.06 7.54 -14.25
N ARG A 119 -6.22 8.73 -13.64
CA ARG A 119 -6.34 10.04 -14.32
C ARG A 119 -4.96 10.57 -14.71
N THR A 120 -4.24 9.84 -15.58
CA THR A 120 -2.82 10.10 -15.87
C THR A 120 -2.55 11.49 -16.48
N ALA A 121 -3.51 12.10 -17.16
CA ALA A 121 -3.37 13.44 -17.74
C ALA A 121 -3.32 14.56 -16.69
N GLN A 122 -3.82 14.29 -15.48
CA GLN A 122 -3.89 15.23 -14.36
C GLN A 122 -2.73 15.05 -13.37
N VAL A 123 -1.90 14.02 -13.56
CA VAL A 123 -0.80 13.66 -12.66
C VAL A 123 0.42 14.52 -12.95
N ASP A 124 0.89 15.24 -11.94
CA ASP A 124 2.27 15.72 -11.92
C ASP A 124 3.19 14.56 -11.51
N VAL A 125 3.88 14.02 -12.51
CA VAL A 125 4.78 12.87 -12.40
C VAL A 125 5.94 13.14 -11.44
N ALA A 126 6.41 14.39 -11.33
CA ALA A 126 7.51 14.74 -10.44
C ALA A 126 7.11 14.59 -8.96
N LEU A 127 5.84 14.82 -8.63
CA LEU A 127 5.30 14.74 -7.27
C LEU A 127 4.99 13.33 -6.79
N LEU A 128 5.01 12.32 -7.69
CA LEU A 128 4.76 10.94 -7.29
C LEU A 128 5.92 10.33 -6.48
N PRO A 129 5.64 9.36 -5.58
CA PRO A 129 6.68 8.52 -5.00
C PRO A 129 7.54 7.86 -6.08
N PRO A 130 8.88 7.71 -5.91
CA PRO A 130 9.79 7.27 -6.97
C PRO A 130 9.39 5.97 -7.67
N ALA A 131 8.96 4.96 -6.90
CA ALA A 131 8.49 3.68 -7.44
C ALA A 131 7.25 3.85 -8.35
N GLN A 132 6.31 4.69 -7.94
CA GLN A 132 5.07 4.95 -8.68
C GLN A 132 5.33 5.79 -9.93
N ARG A 133 6.31 6.70 -9.87
CA ARG A 133 6.79 7.46 -11.02
C ARG A 133 7.34 6.54 -12.12
N ALA A 134 8.18 5.57 -11.75
CA ALA A 134 8.75 4.61 -12.68
C ALA A 134 7.65 3.74 -13.33
N ALA A 135 6.70 3.25 -12.54
CA ALA A 135 5.56 2.47 -13.04
C ALA A 135 4.60 3.29 -13.92
N LEU A 136 4.42 4.59 -13.64
CA LEU A 136 3.66 5.48 -14.50
C LEU A 136 4.36 5.68 -15.84
N ALA A 137 5.68 5.87 -15.86
CA ALA A 137 6.44 6.01 -17.10
C ALA A 137 6.46 4.71 -17.93
N ASN A 138 6.61 3.56 -17.27
CA ASN A 138 6.65 2.25 -17.93
C ASN A 138 6.01 1.16 -17.05
N PRO A 139 4.84 0.61 -17.42
CA PRO A 139 4.20 -0.48 -16.68
C PRO A 139 5.07 -1.73 -16.50
N ALA A 140 6.04 -2.00 -17.38
CA ALA A 140 6.97 -3.12 -17.22
C ALA A 140 7.88 -2.97 -15.99
N ALA A 141 8.08 -1.74 -15.49
CA ALA A 141 8.86 -1.48 -14.28
C ALA A 141 8.15 -1.90 -12.98
N ILE A 142 6.84 -2.21 -13.03
CA ILE A 142 6.05 -2.60 -11.85
C ILE A 142 6.69 -3.80 -11.14
N GLY A 143 7.13 -4.82 -11.88
CA GLY A 143 7.76 -6.01 -11.29
C GLY A 143 9.02 -5.73 -10.47
N ALA A 144 9.72 -4.63 -10.74
CA ALA A 144 10.96 -4.24 -10.06
C ALA A 144 10.73 -3.41 -8.79
N ILE A 145 9.48 -3.03 -8.47
CA ILE A 145 9.18 -2.29 -7.23
C ILE A 145 9.41 -3.21 -6.03
N GLU A 146 10.31 -2.83 -5.12
CA GLU A 146 10.69 -3.65 -3.96
C GLU A 146 9.56 -3.81 -2.95
N ASP A 147 8.93 -2.70 -2.53
CA ASP A 147 7.84 -2.73 -1.58
C ASP A 147 6.59 -3.41 -2.19
N PRO A 148 6.10 -4.52 -1.62
CA PRO A 148 5.03 -5.31 -2.23
C PRO A 148 3.69 -4.57 -2.26
N LEU A 149 3.41 -3.68 -1.29
CA LEU A 149 2.19 -2.89 -1.32
C LEU A 149 2.26 -1.83 -2.42
N ALA A 150 3.35 -1.09 -2.51
CA ALA A 150 3.60 -0.13 -3.58
C ALA A 150 3.54 -0.80 -4.96
N ARG A 151 4.01 -2.05 -5.09
CA ARG A 151 3.90 -2.83 -6.31
C ARG A 151 2.45 -3.12 -6.69
N LEU A 152 1.62 -3.54 -5.73
CA LEU A 152 0.20 -3.78 -5.98
C LEU A 152 -0.57 -2.48 -6.26
N VAL A 153 -0.24 -1.39 -5.58
CA VAL A 153 -0.79 -0.06 -5.87
C VAL A 153 -0.47 0.35 -7.30
N ALA A 154 0.77 0.14 -7.75
CA ALA A 154 1.19 0.45 -9.11
C ALA A 154 0.44 -0.40 -10.15
N ALA A 155 0.27 -1.69 -9.87
CA ALA A 155 -0.51 -2.60 -10.71
C ALA A 155 -1.98 -2.18 -10.80
N GLY A 156 -2.60 -1.84 -9.66
CA GLY A 156 -3.97 -1.35 -9.61
C GLY A 156 -4.15 -0.02 -10.35
N ALA A 157 -3.25 0.95 -10.15
CA ALA A 157 -3.29 2.23 -10.86
C ALA A 157 -3.06 2.07 -12.37
N ALA A 158 -2.17 1.16 -12.79
CA ALA A 158 -1.99 0.82 -14.20
C ALA A 158 -3.27 0.19 -14.80
N LEU A 159 -3.97 -0.68 -14.05
CA LEU A 159 -5.24 -1.25 -14.48
C LEU A 159 -6.32 -0.17 -14.63
N GLN A 160 -6.45 0.73 -13.64
CA GLN A 160 -7.40 1.85 -13.67
C GLN A 160 -7.18 2.80 -14.84
N GLY A 161 -5.91 3.03 -15.22
CA GLY A 161 -5.55 3.82 -16.38
C GLY A 161 -5.62 3.08 -17.72
N ASN A 162 -6.09 1.83 -17.74
CA ASN A 162 -6.08 0.95 -18.92
C ASN A 162 -4.68 0.76 -19.55
N ARG A 163 -3.65 0.64 -18.70
CA ARG A 163 -2.23 0.46 -19.09
C ARG A 163 -1.62 -0.84 -18.56
N ALA A 164 -2.38 -1.66 -17.83
CA ALA A 164 -1.90 -2.93 -17.32
C ALA A 164 -1.67 -3.93 -18.47
N ALA A 165 -0.48 -4.51 -18.53
CA ALA A 165 -0.15 -5.59 -19.45
C ALA A 165 -0.54 -6.96 -18.85
N PRO A 166 -0.65 -8.04 -19.64
CA PRO A 166 -0.91 -9.39 -19.12
C PRO A 166 0.07 -9.80 -18.00
N GLU A 167 1.34 -9.41 -18.12
CA GLU A 167 2.39 -9.66 -17.12
C GLU A 167 2.13 -8.92 -15.81
N THR A 168 1.50 -7.73 -15.86
CA THR A 168 1.11 -6.97 -14.66
C THR A 168 0.17 -7.77 -13.77
N LEU A 169 -0.78 -8.49 -14.38
CA LEU A 169 -1.74 -9.32 -13.64
C LEU A 169 -1.06 -10.51 -12.97
N VAL A 170 -0.06 -11.11 -13.63
CA VAL A 170 0.75 -12.20 -13.06
C VAL A 170 1.54 -11.69 -11.85
N VAL A 171 2.31 -10.61 -12.04
CA VAL A 171 3.11 -9.96 -10.98
C VAL A 171 2.23 -9.61 -9.77
N ALA A 172 1.06 -9.03 -10.00
CA ALA A 172 0.15 -8.67 -8.91
C ALA A 172 -0.40 -9.90 -8.16
N THR A 173 -0.77 -10.95 -8.89
CA THR A 173 -1.22 -12.22 -8.28
C THR A 173 -0.14 -12.82 -7.40
N ASP A 174 1.09 -12.91 -7.90
CA ASP A 174 2.21 -13.53 -7.18
C ASP A 174 2.67 -12.69 -5.99
N THR A 175 2.62 -11.37 -6.12
CA THR A 175 2.87 -10.43 -5.02
C THR A 175 1.84 -10.61 -3.90
N ALA A 176 0.55 -10.60 -4.21
CA ALA A 176 -0.49 -10.81 -3.20
C ALA A 176 -0.41 -12.22 -2.56
N SER A 177 -0.10 -13.24 -3.38
CA SER A 177 0.05 -14.62 -2.91
C SER A 177 1.24 -14.80 -1.95
N SER A 178 2.41 -14.26 -2.29
CA SER A 178 3.63 -14.37 -1.47
C SER A 178 3.51 -13.65 -0.12
N GLN A 179 2.72 -12.58 -0.06
CA GLN A 179 2.45 -11.84 1.18
C GLN A 179 1.31 -12.43 2.02
N GLY A 180 0.58 -13.43 1.52
CA GLY A 180 -0.61 -13.96 2.20
C GLY A 180 -1.77 -12.98 2.26
N TRP A 181 -1.83 -12.00 1.35
CA TRP A 181 -2.87 -10.98 1.33
C TRP A 181 -4.10 -11.48 0.56
N SER A 182 -5.02 -12.09 1.29
CA SER A 182 -6.17 -12.81 0.74
C SER A 182 -7.11 -11.93 -0.11
N ARG A 183 -7.35 -10.67 0.29
CA ARG A 183 -8.25 -9.76 -0.42
C ARG A 183 -7.74 -9.40 -1.82
N PRO A 184 -6.54 -8.80 -1.98
CA PRO A 184 -6.00 -8.55 -3.31
C PRO A 184 -5.78 -9.85 -4.09
N LEU A 185 -5.33 -10.94 -3.44
CA LEU A 185 -5.12 -12.21 -4.12
C LEU A 185 -6.42 -12.72 -4.78
N LEU A 186 -7.53 -12.69 -4.05
CA LEU A 186 -8.82 -13.09 -4.59
C LEU A 186 -9.21 -12.24 -5.80
N ALA A 187 -9.09 -10.91 -5.69
CA ALA A 187 -9.49 -10.00 -6.75
C ALA A 187 -8.64 -10.19 -8.03
N TRP A 188 -7.31 -10.31 -7.91
CA TRP A 188 -6.42 -10.54 -9.05
C TRP A 188 -6.62 -11.92 -9.68
N LEU A 189 -6.90 -12.97 -8.89
CA LEU A 189 -7.23 -14.30 -9.42
C LEU A 189 -8.52 -14.29 -10.24
N LEU A 190 -9.56 -13.61 -9.75
CA LEU A 190 -10.85 -13.51 -10.44
C LEU A 190 -10.72 -12.72 -11.75
N LEU A 191 -10.02 -11.58 -11.74
CA LEU A 191 -9.74 -10.79 -12.94
C LEU A 191 -8.98 -11.62 -13.99
N ARG A 192 -7.95 -12.37 -13.58
CA ARG A 192 -7.21 -13.22 -14.52
C ARG A 192 -8.04 -14.36 -15.07
N ALA A 193 -8.94 -14.94 -14.27
CA ALA A 193 -9.83 -16.00 -14.73
C ALA A 193 -10.81 -15.48 -15.79
N GLU A 194 -11.32 -14.26 -15.61
CA GLU A 194 -12.15 -13.56 -16.59
C GLU A 194 -11.39 -13.35 -17.91
N ARG A 195 -10.19 -12.74 -17.86
CA ARG A 195 -9.36 -12.54 -19.06
C ARG A 195 -8.98 -13.83 -19.78
N ALA A 196 -8.74 -14.92 -19.04
CA ALA A 196 -8.46 -16.23 -19.62
C ALA A 196 -9.67 -16.76 -20.42
N ARG A 197 -10.89 -16.59 -19.92
CA ARG A 197 -12.12 -16.96 -20.65
C ARG A 197 -12.33 -16.12 -21.90
N GLU A 198 -12.07 -14.81 -21.83
CA GLU A 198 -12.20 -13.91 -22.98
C GLU A 198 -11.34 -14.35 -24.17
N VAL A 199 -10.18 -14.94 -23.91
CA VAL A 199 -9.27 -15.46 -24.96
C VAL A 199 -9.42 -16.97 -25.21
N GLY A 200 -10.42 -17.62 -24.59
CA GLY A 200 -10.73 -19.04 -24.79
C GLY A 200 -9.85 -20.03 -24.02
N ASP A 201 -9.00 -19.58 -23.10
CA ASP A 201 -8.18 -20.45 -22.25
C ASP A 201 -8.96 -20.92 -21.01
N GLU A 202 -9.89 -21.84 -21.24
CA GLU A 202 -10.72 -22.43 -20.18
C GLU A 202 -9.89 -23.21 -19.15
N ALA A 203 -8.78 -23.82 -19.57
CA ALA A 203 -7.91 -24.57 -18.67
C ALA A 203 -7.27 -23.66 -17.61
N LEU A 204 -6.72 -22.52 -18.03
CA LEU A 204 -6.18 -21.51 -17.13
C LEU A 204 -7.27 -20.89 -16.26
N ALA A 205 -8.42 -20.54 -16.84
CA ALA A 205 -9.54 -19.96 -16.09
C ALA A 205 -9.97 -20.87 -14.93
N GLN A 206 -10.15 -22.17 -15.20
CA GLN A 206 -10.53 -23.15 -14.17
C GLN A 206 -9.43 -23.33 -13.11
N ALA A 207 -8.16 -23.30 -13.49
CA ALA A 207 -7.06 -23.36 -12.54
C ALA A 207 -7.04 -22.16 -11.58
N LEU A 208 -7.26 -20.95 -12.10
CA LEU A 208 -7.33 -19.71 -11.31
C LEU A 208 -8.54 -19.71 -10.38
N LEU A 209 -9.70 -20.19 -10.83
CA LEU A 209 -10.90 -20.29 -10.00
C LEU A 209 -10.76 -21.28 -8.85
N ARG A 210 -10.06 -22.41 -9.05
CA ARG A 210 -9.74 -23.33 -7.95
C ARG A 210 -8.90 -22.66 -6.86
N ARG A 211 -7.91 -21.83 -7.26
CA ARG A 211 -7.13 -21.02 -6.31
C ARG A 211 -8.00 -19.99 -5.60
N ALA A 212 -8.88 -19.30 -6.33
CA ALA A 212 -9.81 -18.33 -5.74
C ALA A 212 -10.75 -18.98 -4.71
N ALA A 213 -11.25 -20.19 -5.00
CA ALA A 213 -12.09 -20.96 -4.08
C ALA A 213 -11.34 -21.36 -2.80
N LEU A 214 -10.03 -21.67 -2.88
CA LEU A 214 -9.20 -21.93 -1.70
C LEU A 214 -9.10 -20.69 -0.80
N VAL A 215 -8.91 -19.51 -1.40
CA VAL A 215 -8.87 -18.24 -0.66
C VAL A 215 -10.21 -17.95 0.02
N GLN A 216 -11.32 -18.10 -0.71
CA GLN A 216 -12.68 -17.86 -0.19
C GLN A 216 -13.06 -18.82 0.94
N SER A 217 -12.75 -20.10 0.78
CA SER A 217 -12.99 -21.12 1.82
C SER A 217 -12.06 -20.98 3.03
N ARG A 218 -11.03 -20.13 2.94
CA ARG A 218 -9.97 -19.99 3.95
C ARG A 218 -9.32 -21.34 4.28
N GLY A 219 -9.15 -22.19 3.27
CA GLY A 219 -8.57 -23.53 3.43
C GLY A 219 -9.47 -24.56 4.12
N LYS A 220 -10.76 -24.26 4.36
CA LYS A 220 -11.68 -25.26 4.93
C LYS A 220 -11.84 -26.44 3.96
N PRO A 221 -11.77 -27.69 4.45
CA PRO A 221 -11.97 -28.86 3.60
C PRO A 221 -13.39 -28.84 3.03
N ALA A 222 -13.54 -29.31 1.78
CA ALA A 222 -14.86 -29.52 1.20
C ALA A 222 -15.63 -30.49 2.10
N GLN A 223 -16.79 -30.05 2.62
CA GLN A 223 -17.65 -30.92 3.41
C GLN A 223 -18.11 -32.07 2.51
N THR A 224 -17.58 -33.26 2.77
CA THR A 224 -18.02 -34.47 2.07
C THR A 224 -19.46 -34.74 2.51
N ALA A 225 -20.41 -34.73 1.58
CA ALA A 225 -21.80 -35.04 1.89
C ALA A 225 -21.89 -36.43 2.55
N PRO A 226 -22.77 -36.63 3.55
CA PRO A 226 -22.92 -37.95 4.16
C PRO A 226 -23.34 -38.96 3.09
N ARG A 227 -22.58 -40.05 2.96
CA ARG A 227 -23.00 -41.23 2.19
C ARG A 227 -24.33 -41.69 2.79
N ALA A 228 -25.39 -41.72 1.97
CA ALA A 228 -26.67 -42.27 2.38
C ALA A 228 -26.46 -43.70 2.91
N PRO A 229 -27.09 -44.09 4.04
CA PRO A 229 -27.13 -45.48 4.43
C PRO A 229 -27.86 -46.29 3.35
N GLY A 230 -27.24 -47.40 2.95
CA GLY A 230 -27.79 -48.34 1.96
C GLY A 230 -28.92 -49.19 2.51
#